data_AF-A0A6G1PEJ6-F1
#
_entry.id   AF-A0A6G1PEJ6-F1
#
_cell.length_a   1.000
_cell.length_b   1.000
_cell.length_c   1.000
_cell.angle_alpha   90.00
_cell.angle_beta   90.00
_cell.angle_gamma   90.00
#
_symmetry.space_group_name_H-M   'P 1'
#
loop_
_entity.id
_entity.type
_entity.pdbx_description
1 polymer ?
#
loop_
_entity_poly.entity_id
_entity_poly.type
_entity_poly.pdbx_seq_one_letter_code
_entity_poly.pdbx_strand_id
1 'polypeptide(L)'
;MAVGSVSFLKAWFVLLVAGPVLPSVSGCDPDVYNKTLNDHCLAKFRLDLGRLGRGLWCSWPDTVEMYGGLTNCTFQEAVRMDCFWPNKIVDRFFMQIHRTYFHDCARNGRLIHDPPVSILAPFIAVPVLITLLMTALVVWRSKRTEGVL
;
A
#
# COMPACT_ATOMS: atom_id res chain seq x y z
N MET A 1 47.27 43.18 39.07
CA MET A 1 45.92 43.15 38.48
C MET A 1 45.99 42.49 37.10
N ALA A 2 46.15 41.16 37.03
CA ALA A 2 46.35 40.46 35.74
C ALA A 2 45.53 39.16 35.61
N VAL A 3 44.73 38.82 36.64
CA VAL A 3 43.99 37.55 36.71
C VAL A 3 42.58 37.65 36.10
N GLY A 4 42.03 38.87 35.98
CA GLY A 4 40.68 39.08 35.43
C GLY A 4 40.60 38.89 33.92
N SER A 5 41.56 39.43 33.16
CA SER A 5 41.48 39.49 31.68
C SER A 5 41.51 38.11 31.00
N VAL A 6 42.30 37.18 31.54
CA VAL A 6 42.43 35.81 30.98
C VAL A 6 41.16 34.99 31.23
N SER A 7 40.44 35.25 32.32
CA SER A 7 39.21 34.55 32.67
C SER A 7 38.04 34.93 31.77
N PHE A 8 37.90 36.23 31.46
CA PHE A 8 36.86 36.71 30.54
C PHE A 8 37.09 36.24 29.11
N LEU A 9 38.33 36.24 28.62
CA LEU A 9 38.66 35.72 27.28
C LEU A 9 38.36 34.22 27.16
N LYS A 10 38.66 33.41 28.19
CA LYS A 10 38.30 31.98 28.22
C LYS A 10 36.79 31.76 28.27
N ALA A 11 36.07 32.53 29.09
CA ALA A 11 34.62 32.43 29.19
C ALA A 11 33.92 32.82 27.87
N TRP A 12 34.44 33.84 27.19
CA TRP A 12 33.90 34.28 25.90
C TRP A 12 34.21 33.29 24.78
N PHE A 13 35.41 32.68 24.79
CA PHE A 13 35.77 31.61 23.87
C PHE A 13 34.85 30.39 24.05
N VAL A 14 34.58 29.98 25.31
CA VAL A 14 33.67 28.86 25.60
C VAL A 14 32.22 29.14 25.17
N LEU A 15 31.74 30.38 25.31
CA LEU A 15 30.40 30.78 24.83
C LEU A 15 30.28 30.85 23.30
N LEU A 16 31.36 31.17 22.59
CA LEU A 16 31.39 31.21 21.12
C LEU A 16 31.48 29.82 20.48
N VAL A 17 32.10 28.84 21.15
CA VAL A 17 32.16 27.44 20.64
C VAL A 17 30.95 26.61 21.08
N ALA A 18 30.24 27.01 22.13
CA ALA A 18 29.06 26.33 22.68
C ALA A 18 27.72 27.00 22.34
N GLY A 19 27.67 27.85 21.32
CA GLY A 19 26.39 28.16 20.68
C GLY A 19 25.83 26.86 20.13
N PRO A 20 24.60 26.44 20.48
CA PRO A 20 24.05 25.22 19.94
C PRO A 20 23.80 25.46 18.45
N VAL A 21 24.76 25.08 17.61
CA VAL A 21 24.49 24.76 16.22
C VAL A 21 23.72 23.45 16.29
N LEU A 22 22.45 23.53 16.66
CA LEU A 22 21.50 22.50 16.28
C LEU A 22 21.55 22.52 14.75
N PRO A 23 21.99 21.45 14.07
CA PRO A 23 21.66 21.34 12.68
C PRO A 23 20.14 21.45 12.63
N SER A 24 19.64 22.53 12.03
CA SER A 24 18.27 22.60 11.56
C SER A 24 18.15 21.48 10.54
N VAL A 25 17.90 20.25 11.01
CA VAL A 25 17.29 19.23 10.16
C VAL A 25 15.97 19.88 9.81
N SER A 26 15.89 20.44 8.60
CA SER A 26 14.63 20.88 8.03
C SER A 26 13.81 19.61 7.87
N GLY A 27 13.15 19.21 8.95
CA GLY A 27 12.25 18.07 8.93
C GLY A 27 11.16 18.33 7.91
N CYS A 28 10.62 17.25 7.36
CA CYS A 28 9.45 17.27 6.50
C CYS A 28 8.35 18.20 7.06
N ASP A 29 8.14 19.35 6.43
CA ASP A 29 7.03 20.23 6.77
C ASP A 29 5.72 19.57 6.28
N PRO A 30 4.81 19.20 7.19
CA PRO A 30 3.65 18.41 6.85
C PRO A 30 2.67 19.15 5.93
N ASP A 31 2.58 20.48 6.05
CA ASP A 31 1.65 21.31 5.30
C ASP A 31 2.18 21.55 3.89
N VAL A 32 3.47 21.85 3.76
CA VAL A 32 4.15 21.98 2.46
C VAL A 32 4.15 20.65 1.71
N TYR A 33 4.40 19.55 2.41
CA TYR A 33 4.36 18.21 1.82
C TYR A 33 2.95 17.88 1.30
N ASN A 34 1.91 18.04 2.13
CA ASN A 34 0.53 17.81 1.71
C ASN A 34 0.12 18.69 0.53
N LYS A 35 0.47 19.99 0.56
CA LYS A 35 0.19 20.90 -0.55
C LYS A 35 0.85 20.40 -1.84
N THR A 36 2.11 19.96 -1.77
CA THR A 36 2.84 19.48 -2.94
C THR A 36 2.24 18.19 -3.52
N LEU A 37 1.80 17.27 -2.67
CA LEU A 37 1.06 16.08 -3.11
C LEU A 37 -0.21 16.44 -3.89
N ASN A 38 -0.95 17.45 -3.42
CA ASN A 38 -2.18 17.90 -4.08
C ASN A 38 -1.89 18.60 -5.43
N ASP A 39 -0.91 19.51 -5.44
CA ASP A 39 -0.61 20.33 -6.62
C ASP A 39 0.03 19.52 -7.76
N HIS A 40 0.84 18.49 -7.44
CA HIS A 40 1.54 17.69 -8.44
C HIS A 40 0.88 16.33 -8.67
N CYS A 41 0.82 15.51 -7.63
CA CYS A 41 0.40 14.11 -7.76
C CYS A 41 -1.11 13.98 -7.98
N LEU A 42 -1.93 14.65 -7.16
CA LEU A 42 -3.38 14.59 -7.29
C LEU A 42 -3.87 15.30 -8.56
N ALA A 43 -3.26 16.43 -8.92
CA ALA A 43 -3.62 17.16 -10.14
C ALA A 43 -3.48 16.27 -11.39
N LYS A 44 -2.33 15.58 -11.53
CA LYS A 44 -2.11 14.62 -12.61
C LYS A 44 -3.10 13.45 -12.56
N PHE A 45 -3.26 12.83 -11.38
CA PHE A 45 -4.18 11.71 -11.21
C PHE A 45 -5.62 12.07 -11.57
N ARG A 46 -6.10 13.27 -11.18
CA ARG A 46 -7.43 13.77 -11.51
C ARG A 46 -7.62 13.92 -13.02
N LEU A 47 -6.61 14.41 -13.73
CA LEU A 47 -6.66 14.54 -15.19
C LEU A 47 -6.72 13.16 -15.86
N ASP A 48 -5.86 12.24 -15.44
CA ASP A 48 -5.78 10.91 -16.03
C ASP A 48 -7.06 10.10 -15.76
N LEU A 49 -7.57 10.13 -14.53
CA LEU A 49 -8.83 9.47 -14.15
C LEU A 49 -10.06 10.13 -14.81
N GLY A 50 -10.00 11.45 -15.04
CA GLY A 50 -11.03 12.19 -15.76
C GLY A 50 -11.15 11.76 -17.22
N ARG A 51 -10.02 11.42 -17.88
CA ARG A 51 -10.01 10.91 -19.26
C ARG A 51 -10.59 9.50 -19.38
N LEU A 52 -10.41 8.66 -18.36
CA LEU A 52 -10.98 7.30 -18.33
C LEU A 52 -12.52 7.32 -18.25
N GLY A 53 -13.09 8.31 -17.55
CA GLY A 53 -14.53 8.45 -17.35
C GLY A 53 -15.07 7.61 -16.19
N ARG A 54 -16.15 8.09 -15.57
CA ARG A 54 -16.70 7.55 -14.30
C ARG A 54 -17.10 6.07 -14.35
N GLY A 55 -17.59 5.59 -15.50
CA GLY A 55 -18.04 4.20 -15.63
C GLY A 55 -16.94 3.16 -15.41
N LEU A 56 -15.67 3.55 -15.56
CA LEU A 56 -14.51 2.67 -15.45
C LEU A 56 -13.72 2.88 -14.16
N TRP A 57 -14.12 3.80 -13.28
CA TRP A 57 -13.40 4.07 -12.03
C TRP A 57 -13.30 2.86 -11.11
N CYS A 58 -14.31 1.98 -11.13
CA CYS A 58 -14.29 0.76 -10.30
C CYS A 58 -13.59 -0.43 -10.99
N SER A 59 -13.12 -0.27 -12.22
CA SER A 59 -12.35 -1.30 -12.90
C SER A 59 -10.88 -1.20 -12.50
N TRP A 60 -10.39 -2.17 -11.73
CA TRP A 60 -8.98 -2.18 -11.35
C TRP A 60 -8.01 -2.30 -12.54
N PRO A 61 -8.23 -3.19 -13.53
CA PRO A 61 -7.35 -3.28 -14.68
C PRO A 61 -7.19 -1.94 -15.42
N ASP A 62 -8.25 -1.13 -15.44
CA ASP A 62 -8.22 0.18 -16.09
C ASP A 62 -7.57 1.27 -15.21
N THR A 63 -7.59 1.13 -13.88
CA THR A 63 -7.12 2.15 -12.93
C THR A 63 -5.76 1.86 -12.29
N VAL A 64 -5.24 0.63 -12.42
CA VAL A 64 -3.99 0.18 -11.79
C VAL A 64 -2.78 1.02 -12.16
N GLU A 65 -2.65 1.38 -13.43
CA GLU A 65 -1.51 2.16 -13.91
C GLU A 65 -1.53 3.58 -13.35
N MET A 66 -2.68 4.25 -13.39
CA MET A 66 -2.86 5.60 -12.82
C MET A 66 -2.64 5.61 -11.31
N TYR A 67 -3.16 4.62 -10.59
CA TYR A 67 -2.96 4.50 -9.14
C TYR A 67 -1.50 4.19 -8.79
N GLY A 68 -0.83 3.35 -9.59
CA GLY A 68 0.60 3.11 -9.50
C GLY A 68 1.43 4.37 -9.72
N GLY A 69 1.08 5.16 -10.75
CA GLY A 69 1.71 6.46 -11.02
C GLY A 69 1.52 7.46 -9.88
N LEU A 70 0.32 7.52 -9.29
CA LEU A 70 0.03 8.32 -8.10
C LEU A 70 0.90 7.89 -6.90
N THR A 71 0.99 6.59 -6.64
CA THR A 71 1.80 6.02 -5.56
C THR A 71 3.27 6.36 -5.74
N ASN A 72 3.82 6.16 -6.94
CA ASN A 72 5.20 6.49 -7.27
C ASN A 72 5.48 8.00 -7.14
N CYS A 73 4.53 8.86 -7.56
CA CYS A 73 4.64 10.31 -7.38
C CYS A 73 4.73 10.68 -5.89
N THR A 74 3.85 10.15 -5.04
CA THR A 74 3.88 10.45 -3.59
C THR A 74 5.17 9.99 -2.92
N PHE A 75 5.73 8.87 -3.39
CA PHE A 75 7.03 8.36 -2.93
C PHE A 75 8.18 9.29 -3.37
N GLN A 76 8.19 9.73 -4.63
CA GLN A 76 9.21 10.66 -5.13
C GLN A 76 9.17 12.02 -4.42
N GLU A 77 7.98 12.57 -4.18
CA GLU A 77 7.83 13.82 -3.41
C GLU A 77 8.26 13.63 -1.95
N ALA A 78 8.03 12.45 -1.35
CA ALA A 78 8.51 12.16 0.00
C ALA A 78 10.04 12.17 0.06
N VAL A 79 10.70 11.47 -0.87
CA VAL A 79 12.17 11.43 -0.96
C VAL A 79 12.75 12.82 -1.23
N ARG A 80 12.13 13.61 -2.12
CA ARG A 80 12.58 14.98 -2.44
C ARG A 80 12.53 15.91 -1.24
N MET A 81 11.55 15.74 -0.36
CA MET A 81 11.34 16.58 0.83
C MET A 81 11.92 15.99 2.11
N ASP A 82 12.72 14.93 1.99
CA ASP A 82 13.31 14.21 3.13
C ASP A 82 12.25 13.73 4.15
N CYS A 83 11.09 13.31 3.64
CA CYS A 83 9.99 12.74 4.38
C CYS A 83 10.03 11.21 4.32
N PHE A 84 9.72 10.53 5.43
CA PHE A 84 9.52 9.08 5.44
C PHE A 84 8.24 8.69 4.66
N TRP A 85 8.29 7.60 3.88
CA TRP A 85 7.14 7.04 3.18
C TRP A 85 6.98 5.56 3.55
N PRO A 86 5.77 5.09 3.92
CA PRO A 86 4.53 5.84 4.08
C PRO A 86 4.46 6.61 5.40
N ASN A 87 3.62 7.64 5.47
CA ASN A 87 3.37 8.43 6.69
C ASN A 87 1.90 8.84 6.81
N LYS A 88 1.50 9.43 7.95
CA LYS A 88 0.10 9.82 8.24
C LYS A 88 -0.50 10.81 7.23
N ILE A 89 0.32 11.62 6.56
CA ILE A 89 -0.14 12.58 5.55
C ILE A 89 -0.53 11.83 4.28
N VAL A 90 0.33 10.90 3.83
CA VAL A 90 0.07 10.01 2.70
C VAL A 90 -1.16 9.13 2.96
N ASP A 91 -1.33 8.62 4.18
CA ASP A 91 -2.50 7.82 4.56
C ASP A 91 -3.80 8.63 4.40
N ARG A 92 -3.84 9.86 4.93
CA ARG A 92 -5.00 10.76 4.79
C ARG A 92 -5.24 11.13 3.33
N PHE A 93 -4.18 11.39 2.57
CA PHE A 93 -4.24 11.71 1.15
C PHE A 93 -4.90 10.59 0.35
N PHE A 94 -4.44 9.34 0.49
CA PHE A 94 -5.04 8.20 -0.19
C PHE A 94 -6.47 7.92 0.29
N MET A 95 -6.74 8.04 1.60
CA MET A 95 -8.11 7.90 2.13
C MET A 95 -9.07 8.92 1.51
N GLN A 96 -8.63 10.16 1.29
CA GLN A 96 -9.43 11.18 0.63
C GLN A 96 -9.71 10.83 -0.84
N ILE A 97 -8.72 10.30 -1.54
CA ILE A 97 -8.87 9.83 -2.93
C ILE A 97 -9.88 8.69 -3.01
N HIS A 98 -9.77 7.69 -2.12
CA HIS A 98 -10.74 6.59 -2.04
C HIS A 98 -12.16 7.07 -1.77
N ARG A 99 -12.34 8.01 -0.83
CA ARG A 99 -13.65 8.61 -0.54
C ARG A 99 -14.20 9.47 -1.68
N THR A 100 -13.34 10.08 -2.49
CA THR A 100 -13.79 10.99 -3.56
C THR A 100 -14.10 10.24 -4.84
N TYR A 101 -13.21 9.34 -5.27
CA TYR A 101 -13.27 8.70 -6.58
C TYR A 101 -13.75 7.24 -6.53
N PHE A 102 -13.57 6.54 -5.42
CA PHE A 102 -13.81 5.10 -5.32
C PHE A 102 -14.87 4.73 -4.26
N HIS A 103 -15.69 5.68 -3.80
CA HIS A 103 -16.66 5.47 -2.73
C HIS A 103 -17.75 4.45 -3.05
N ASP A 104 -18.14 4.34 -4.32
CA ASP A 104 -19.15 3.39 -4.80
C ASP A 104 -18.56 2.04 -5.25
N CYS A 105 -17.23 1.87 -5.18
CA CYS A 105 -16.59 0.69 -5.72
C CYS A 105 -16.64 -0.48 -4.71
N ALA A 106 -17.13 -1.63 -5.18
CA ALA A 106 -17.19 -2.84 -4.38
C ALA A 106 -15.77 -3.36 -4.03
N ARG A 107 -15.57 -3.71 -2.76
CA ARG A 107 -14.29 -4.26 -2.25
C ARG A 107 -14.04 -5.71 -2.70
N ASN A 108 -15.07 -6.33 -3.26
CA ASN A 108 -15.30 -7.77 -3.31
C ASN A 108 -14.46 -8.47 -4.40
N GLY A 109 -13.93 -7.73 -5.38
CA GLY A 109 -13.20 -8.29 -6.52
C GLY A 109 -11.68 -8.31 -6.40
N ARG A 110 -11.12 -7.86 -5.28
CA ARG A 110 -9.65 -7.66 -5.12
C ARG A 110 -9.03 -8.40 -3.96
N LEU A 111 -9.83 -8.75 -2.97
CA LEU A 111 -9.35 -9.53 -1.85
C LEU A 111 -9.30 -10.98 -2.33
N ILE A 112 -8.08 -11.51 -2.52
CA ILE A 112 -7.90 -12.95 -2.67
C ILE A 112 -8.44 -13.57 -1.39
N HIS A 113 -9.60 -14.20 -1.50
CA HIS A 113 -10.27 -14.88 -0.42
C HIS A 113 -10.79 -16.20 -0.98
N ASP A 114 -10.78 -17.24 -0.15
CA ASP A 114 -11.44 -18.48 -0.49
C ASP A 114 -12.90 -18.23 -0.85
N PRO A 115 -13.45 -18.94 -1.86
CA PRO A 115 -14.86 -18.85 -2.18
C PRO A 115 -15.71 -19.28 -0.98
N PRO A 116 -16.97 -18.83 -0.90
CA PRO A 116 -17.86 -19.24 0.18
C PRO A 116 -17.95 -20.78 0.25
N VAL A 117 -18.07 -21.32 1.47
CA VAL A 117 -18.07 -22.77 1.74
C VAL A 117 -19.13 -23.51 0.91
N SER A 118 -20.26 -22.85 0.61
CA SER A 118 -21.32 -23.39 -0.25
C SER A 118 -20.85 -23.74 -1.66
N ILE A 119 -19.82 -23.07 -2.18
CA ILE A 119 -19.21 -23.35 -3.47
C ILE A 119 -18.01 -24.29 -3.28
N LEU A 120 -17.14 -24.01 -2.31
CA LEU A 120 -15.91 -24.77 -2.09
C LEU A 120 -16.17 -26.24 -1.72
N ALA A 121 -17.16 -26.51 -0.85
CA ALA A 121 -17.43 -27.85 -0.36
C ALA A 121 -17.85 -28.84 -1.46
N PRO A 122 -18.80 -28.51 -2.38
CA PRO A 122 -19.09 -29.36 -3.53
C PRO A 122 -17.87 -29.66 -4.41
N PHE A 123 -17.01 -28.67 -4.67
CA PHE A 123 -15.79 -28.86 -5.47
C PHE A 123 -14.82 -29.87 -4.85
N ILE A 124 -14.81 -30.00 -3.52
CA ILE A 124 -14.00 -31.00 -2.83
C ILE A 124 -14.73 -32.35 -2.76
N ALA A 125 -16.02 -32.34 -2.42
CA ALA A 125 -16.79 -33.56 -2.19
C ALA A 125 -16.98 -34.38 -3.48
N VAL A 126 -17.24 -33.73 -4.62
CA VAL A 126 -17.52 -34.42 -5.89
C VAL A 126 -16.33 -35.27 -6.37
N PRO A 127 -15.09 -34.76 -6.48
CA PRO A 127 -13.93 -35.57 -6.83
C PRO A 127 -13.66 -36.72 -5.85
N VAL A 128 -13.84 -36.49 -4.55
CA VAL A 128 -13.67 -37.52 -3.53
C VAL A 128 -14.69 -38.64 -3.72
N LEU A 129 -15.97 -38.31 -3.91
CA LEU A 129 -17.00 -39.31 -4.17
C LEU A 129 -16.75 -40.08 -5.46
N ILE A 130 -16.31 -39.42 -6.53
CA ILE A 130 -15.96 -40.07 -7.80
C ILE A 130 -14.81 -41.06 -7.61
N THR A 131 -13.74 -40.67 -6.91
CA THR A 131 -12.61 -41.57 -6.66
C THR A 131 -13.01 -42.79 -5.83
N LEU A 132 -13.84 -42.61 -4.80
CA LEU A 132 -14.40 -43.72 -4.01
C LEU A 132 -15.30 -44.65 -4.84
N LEU A 133 -16.14 -44.10 -5.72
CA LEU A 133 -16.98 -44.89 -6.61
C LEU A 133 -16.15 -45.67 -7.63
N MET A 134 -15.17 -45.04 -8.26
CA MET A 134 -14.31 -45.69 -9.25
C MET A 134 -13.48 -46.82 -8.62
N THR A 135 -12.91 -46.59 -7.44
CA THR A 135 -12.18 -47.63 -6.69
C THR A 135 -13.09 -48.79 -6.31
N ALA A 136 -14.30 -48.53 -5.82
CA ALA A 136 -15.29 -49.57 -5.53
C ALA A 136 -15.66 -50.37 -6.79
N LEU A 137 -15.88 -49.69 -7.93
CA LEU A 137 -16.18 -50.33 -9.20
C LEU A 137 -15.02 -51.21 -9.69
N VAL A 138 -13.77 -50.74 -9.58
CA VAL A 138 -12.58 -51.51 -9.95
C VAL A 138 -12.43 -52.76 -9.08
N VAL A 139 -12.56 -52.63 -7.77
CA VAL A 139 -12.50 -53.77 -6.82
C VAL A 139 -13.62 -54.77 -7.10
N TRP A 140 -14.83 -54.28 -7.34
CA TRP A 140 -15.97 -55.14 -7.65
C TRP A 140 -15.77 -55.92 -8.96
N ARG A 141 -15.30 -55.25 -10.02
CA ARG A 141 -15.02 -55.90 -11.31
C ARG A 141 -13.89 -56.93 -11.18
N SER A 142 -12.80 -56.58 -10.50
CA SER A 142 -11.65 -57.46 -10.28
C SER A 142 -12.05 -58.75 -9.55
N LYS A 143 -12.80 -58.66 -8.44
CA LYS A 143 -13.28 -59.85 -7.72
C LYS A 143 -14.21 -60.72 -8.55
N ARG A 144 -15.07 -60.11 -9.39
CA ARG A 144 -15.98 -60.87 -10.24
C ARG A 144 -15.25 -61.60 -11.37
N THR A 145 -14.18 -61.02 -11.91
CA THR A 145 -13.36 -61.69 -12.93
C THR A 145 -12.52 -62.83 -12.36
N GLU A 146 -12.02 -62.73 -11.12
CA GLU A 146 -11.32 -63.84 -10.45
C GLU A 146 -12.23 -65.00 -10.07
N GLY A 147 -13.50 -64.74 -9.73
CA GLY A 147 -14.47 -65.80 -9.43
C GLY A 147 -15.12 -66.47 -10.66
N VAL A 148 -14.74 -66.07 -11.88
CA VAL A 148 -15.27 -66.61 -13.15
C VAL A 148 -14.21 -67.41 -13.92
N LEU A 149 -12.93 -67.33 -13.52
CA LEU A 149 -11.82 -68.18 -13.98
C LEU A 149 -11.63 -69.35 -13.01
#